data_AF-A0A443RY13-F1
#
_entry.id   AF-A0A443RY13-F1
#
_cell.length_a   1.000
_cell.length_b   1.000
_cell.length_c   1.000
_cell.angle_alpha   90.00
_cell.angle_beta   90.00
_cell.angle_gamma   90.00
#
_symmetry.space_group_name_H-M   'P 1'
#
loop_
_entity.id
_entity.type
_entity.pdbx_description
1 polymer ?
#
loop_
_entity_poly.entity_id
_entity_poly.type
_entity_poly.pdbx_seq_one_letter_code
_entity_poly.pdbx_strand_id
1 'polypeptide(L)'
;MKRKFRKFIDKNNNNGILDSQTANAVYNWCLQQIKLEEIYPWNRVNCSRKFNNFYDVKGGFKTFVSLLAQRLPENSIELCKHVIKIDYMDECVKVCTEDGCEYSAEHIIITSSVGYLKQNMDKLFFPPLPSRKLKAFKSIDFKTMNKVYLQVDECLPDMQFQLIWTSKKHTNLPEWVYDIFAIEIKTNCLLFWFDGKGAEIIENEPAASLASICLNVFELFVKDVKISKAKRIIASKWK
;
A
#
# COMPACT_ATOMS: atom_id res chain seq x y z
N MET A 1 16.42 -13.27 9.45
CA MET A 1 15.83 -13.22 10.81
C MET A 1 16.89 -12.97 11.90
N LYS A 2 17.68 -13.99 12.32
CA LYS A 2 18.61 -13.89 13.47
C LYS A 2 19.56 -12.70 13.39
N ARG A 3 20.08 -12.33 12.20
CA ARG A 3 21.05 -11.23 12.05
C ARG A 3 20.48 -9.81 12.28
N LYS A 4 19.27 -9.48 11.80
CA LYS A 4 18.66 -8.13 11.96
C LYS A 4 18.24 -7.92 13.42
N PHE A 5 17.55 -8.90 14.00
CA PHE A 5 17.16 -8.89 15.41
C PHE A 5 18.39 -8.88 16.33
N ARG A 6 19.39 -9.74 16.08
CA ARG A 6 20.63 -9.77 16.87
C ARG A 6 21.40 -8.44 16.80
N LYS A 7 21.51 -7.80 15.62
CA LYS A 7 22.08 -6.44 15.53
C LYS A 7 21.33 -5.41 16.36
N PHE A 8 20.00 -5.49 16.43
CA PHE A 8 19.20 -4.60 17.27
C PHE A 8 19.45 -4.86 18.76
N ILE A 9 19.47 -6.14 19.18
CA ILE A 9 19.78 -6.53 20.55
C ILE A 9 21.20 -6.11 20.93
N ASP A 10 22.21 -6.41 20.10
CA ASP A 10 23.62 -6.09 20.38
C ASP A 10 23.86 -4.58 20.52
N LYS A 11 23.16 -3.75 19.73
CA LYS A 11 23.27 -2.28 19.82
C LYS A 11 22.61 -1.70 21.08
N ASN A 12 21.56 -2.32 21.59
CA ASN A 12 20.75 -1.79 22.69
C ASN A 12 21.01 -2.46 24.05
N ASN A 13 21.59 -3.66 24.06
CA ASN A 13 22.04 -4.33 25.29
C ASN A 13 23.27 -3.66 25.93
N ASN A 14 24.15 -3.05 25.12
CA ASN A 14 25.30 -2.30 25.65
C ASN A 14 24.91 -1.05 26.47
N ASN A 15 23.63 -0.63 26.41
CA ASN A 15 23.09 0.47 27.21
C ASN A 15 22.14 0.01 28.33
N GLY A 16 21.85 -1.30 28.46
CA GLY A 16 20.97 -1.83 29.52
C GLY A 16 19.47 -1.53 29.39
N ILE A 17 18.99 -1.13 28.21
CA ILE A 17 17.67 -0.48 28.04
C ILE A 17 16.53 -1.43 27.63
N LEU A 18 16.80 -2.65 27.18
CA LEU A 18 15.76 -3.46 26.54
C LEU A 18 15.07 -4.45 27.51
N ASP A 19 13.87 -4.09 27.98
CA ASP A 19 13.02 -5.01 28.74
C ASP A 19 12.46 -6.14 27.85
N SER A 20 12.01 -7.23 28.48
CA SER A 20 11.54 -8.43 27.79
C SER A 20 10.31 -8.20 26.92
N GLN A 21 9.42 -7.27 27.30
CA GLN A 21 8.23 -6.93 26.53
C GLN A 21 8.62 -6.22 25.24
N THR A 22 9.52 -5.25 25.31
CA THR A 22 10.07 -4.55 24.15
C THR A 22 10.84 -5.52 23.23
N ALA A 23 11.67 -6.39 23.79
CA ALA A 23 12.40 -7.40 23.01
C ALA A 23 11.45 -8.32 22.23
N ASN A 24 10.37 -8.78 22.87
CA ASN A 24 9.37 -9.63 22.22
C ASN A 24 8.59 -8.88 21.13
N ALA A 25 8.23 -7.61 21.37
CA ALA A 25 7.56 -6.78 20.37
C ALA A 25 8.42 -6.59 19.11
N VAL A 26 9.71 -6.29 19.28
CA VAL A 26 10.66 -6.15 18.16
C VAL A 26 10.86 -7.47 17.43
N TYR A 27 10.91 -8.60 18.15
CA TYR A 27 11.00 -9.92 17.56
C TYR A 27 9.77 -10.23 16.69
N ASN A 28 8.57 -10.00 17.22
CA ASN A 28 7.31 -10.22 16.50
C ASN A 28 7.17 -9.31 15.28
N TRP A 29 7.57 -8.04 15.40
CA TRP A 29 7.67 -7.14 14.26
C TRP A 29 8.61 -7.69 13.18
N CYS A 30 9.80 -8.18 13.55
CA CYS A 30 10.73 -8.80 12.60
C CYS A 30 10.11 -10.03 11.90
N LEU A 31 9.30 -10.83 12.61
CA LEU A 31 8.59 -11.97 12.03
C LEU A 31 7.52 -11.54 11.03
N GLN A 32 6.74 -10.50 11.35
CA GLN A 32 5.73 -9.95 10.44
C GLN A 32 6.35 -9.45 9.13
N GLN A 33 7.46 -8.71 9.22
CA GLN A 33 8.18 -8.23 8.03
C GLN A 33 8.67 -9.39 7.15
N ILE A 34 9.13 -10.49 7.74
CA ILE A 34 9.54 -11.69 6.97
C ILE A 34 8.34 -12.37 6.32
N LYS A 35 7.20 -12.50 7.02
CA LYS A 35 5.98 -13.03 6.41
C LYS A 35 5.53 -12.19 5.22
N LEU A 36 5.64 -10.87 5.31
CA LEU A 36 5.42 -9.99 4.15
C LEU A 36 6.45 -10.29 3.04
N GLU A 37 7.74 -10.38 3.37
CA GLU A 37 8.81 -10.72 2.41
C GLU A 37 8.61 -12.09 1.73
N GLU A 38 8.02 -13.08 2.41
CA GLU A 38 7.72 -14.44 1.91
C GLU A 38 6.44 -14.50 1.04
N ILE A 39 5.43 -13.68 1.37
CA ILE A 39 4.20 -13.52 0.58
C ILE A 39 4.49 -12.83 -0.77
N TYR A 40 5.56 -12.06 -0.86
CA TYR A 40 6.07 -11.50 -2.11
C TYR A 40 7.26 -12.33 -2.65
N PRO A 41 7.03 -13.45 -3.36
CA PRO A 41 8.10 -14.23 -3.99
C PRO A 41 8.90 -13.43 -5.04
N TRP A 42 8.46 -12.22 -5.40
CA TRP A 42 9.25 -11.21 -6.11
C TRP A 42 10.59 -10.89 -5.43
N ASN A 43 10.73 -11.11 -4.12
CA ASN A 43 12.02 -11.03 -3.43
C ASN A 43 13.01 -12.14 -3.82
N ARG A 44 12.58 -13.21 -4.52
CA ARG A 44 13.49 -14.16 -5.20
C ARG A 44 13.99 -13.62 -6.54
N VAL A 45 13.21 -12.73 -7.17
CA VAL A 45 13.60 -11.94 -8.36
C VAL A 45 14.14 -10.60 -7.88
N ASN A 46 15.16 -10.65 -7.03
CA ASN A 46 15.69 -9.46 -6.38
C ASN A 46 16.57 -8.64 -7.35
N CYS A 47 15.93 -7.86 -8.24
CA CYS A 47 16.62 -6.83 -9.02
C CYS A 47 17.15 -5.68 -8.15
N SER A 48 16.80 -5.62 -6.86
CA SER A 48 17.17 -4.52 -5.95
C SER A 48 18.57 -4.66 -5.31
N ARG A 49 19.28 -5.78 -5.53
CA ARG A 49 20.63 -5.98 -4.94
C ARG A 49 21.69 -4.95 -5.36
N LYS A 50 21.43 -4.06 -6.32
CA LYS A 50 22.39 -3.05 -6.80
C LYS A 50 21.98 -1.59 -6.58
N PHE A 51 20.77 -1.28 -6.11
CA PHE A 51 20.31 0.10 -5.96
C PHE A 51 20.00 0.41 -4.49
N ASN A 52 21.04 0.79 -3.74
CA ASN A 52 20.93 1.13 -2.31
C ASN A 52 20.41 2.56 -2.04
N ASN A 53 20.03 3.30 -3.07
CA ASN A 53 19.54 4.66 -2.91
C ASN A 53 18.05 4.71 -3.28
N PHE A 54 17.22 4.99 -2.28
CA PHE A 54 15.83 5.37 -2.49
C PHE A 54 15.78 6.86 -2.79
N TYR A 55 15.09 7.23 -3.88
CA TYR A 55 14.92 8.63 -4.27
C TYR A 55 13.45 8.98 -4.28
N ASP A 56 13.10 10.04 -3.57
CA ASP A 56 11.78 10.64 -3.64
C ASP A 56 11.64 11.36 -4.99
N VAL A 57 10.60 11.01 -5.74
CA VAL A 57 10.27 11.64 -7.02
C VAL A 57 9.69 13.02 -6.73
N LYS A 58 10.51 14.07 -6.86
CA LYS A 58 10.04 15.45 -6.79
C LYS A 58 8.98 15.68 -7.89
N GLY A 59 7.83 16.24 -7.50
CA GLY A 59 6.66 16.37 -8.39
C GLY A 59 5.74 15.14 -8.44
N GLY A 60 6.08 14.06 -7.73
CA GLY A 60 5.27 12.86 -7.60
C GLY A 60 5.31 11.92 -8.81
N PHE A 61 5.02 10.63 -8.57
CA PHE A 61 5.08 9.57 -9.58
C PHE A 61 4.12 9.78 -10.77
N LYS A 62 3.05 10.57 -10.61
CA LYS A 62 2.14 10.96 -11.71
C LYS A 62 2.89 11.59 -12.89
N THR A 63 3.97 12.31 -12.61
CA THR A 63 4.79 12.97 -13.64
C THR A 63 5.36 11.94 -14.63
N PHE A 64 5.84 10.79 -14.16
CA PHE A 64 6.32 9.74 -15.04
C PHE A 64 5.23 9.16 -15.94
N VAL A 65 4.07 8.87 -15.37
CA VAL A 65 2.92 8.35 -16.13
C VAL A 65 2.49 9.36 -17.20
N SER A 66 2.45 10.65 -16.84
CA SER A 66 2.08 11.72 -17.76
C SER A 66 3.08 11.87 -18.91
N LEU A 67 4.38 11.77 -18.62
CA LEU A 67 5.44 11.80 -19.64
C LEU A 67 5.39 10.59 -20.58
N LEU A 68 5.03 9.41 -20.08
CA LEU A 68 4.85 8.23 -20.91
C LEU A 68 3.60 8.36 -21.79
N ALA A 69 2.49 8.82 -21.22
CA ALA A 69 1.25 9.05 -21.96
C ALA A 69 1.43 10.07 -23.10
N GLN A 70 2.17 11.15 -22.86
CA GLN A 70 2.48 12.17 -23.88
C GLN A 70 3.31 11.65 -25.07
N ARG A 71 3.98 10.51 -24.94
CA ARG A 71 4.77 9.90 -26.02
C ARG A 71 3.97 8.93 -26.88
N LEU A 72 2.73 8.62 -26.49
CA LEU A 72 1.88 7.74 -27.27
C LEU A 72 1.25 8.52 -28.44
N PRO A 73 0.89 7.83 -29.54
CA PRO A 73 0.18 8.45 -30.65
C PRO A 73 -1.11 9.15 -30.18
N GLU A 74 -1.53 10.17 -30.93
CA GLU A 74 -2.81 10.83 -30.66
C GLU A 74 -3.96 9.82 -30.67
N ASN A 75 -4.94 10.02 -29.78
CA ASN A 75 -6.12 9.16 -29.61
C ASN A 75 -5.83 7.70 -29.25
N SER A 76 -4.61 7.35 -28.82
CA SER A 76 -4.31 5.98 -28.37
C SER A 76 -4.72 5.67 -26.93
N ILE A 77 -5.19 6.67 -26.18
CA ILE A 77 -5.65 6.53 -24.80
C ILE A 77 -7.09 7.00 -24.71
N GLU A 78 -7.99 6.08 -24.43
CA GLU A 78 -9.40 6.40 -24.19
C GLU A 78 -9.73 6.20 -22.71
N LEU A 79 -10.00 7.31 -22.03
CA LEU A 79 -10.42 7.30 -20.63
C LEU A 79 -11.93 7.06 -20.51
N CYS A 80 -12.38 6.66 -19.33
CA CYS A 80 -13.80 6.35 -19.06
C CYS A 80 -14.38 5.22 -19.95
N LYS A 81 -13.50 4.39 -20.54
CA LYS A 81 -13.88 3.18 -21.30
C LYS A 81 -13.78 1.94 -20.42
N HIS A 82 -14.84 1.66 -19.66
CA HIS A 82 -14.87 0.46 -18.82
C HIS A 82 -15.11 -0.77 -19.69
N VAL A 83 -14.09 -1.61 -19.84
CA VAL A 83 -14.19 -2.90 -20.54
C VAL A 83 -15.00 -3.90 -19.72
N ILE A 84 -16.06 -4.42 -20.32
CA ILE A 84 -17.01 -5.36 -19.69
C ILE A 84 -16.92 -6.78 -20.28
N LYS A 85 -16.46 -6.92 -21.52
CA LYS A 85 -16.32 -8.23 -22.19
C LYS A 85 -15.12 -8.23 -23.15
N ILE A 86 -14.42 -9.34 -23.16
CA ILE A 86 -13.33 -9.68 -24.08
C ILE A 86 -13.70 -10.98 -24.75
N ASP A 87 -14.06 -10.91 -26.02
CA ASP A 87 -14.39 -12.03 -26.88
C ASP A 87 -13.18 -12.41 -27.73
N TYR A 88 -12.64 -13.60 -27.52
CA TYR A 88 -11.47 -14.12 -28.25
C TYR A 88 -11.76 -15.49 -28.89
N MET A 89 -13.02 -15.77 -29.22
CA MET A 89 -13.41 -16.99 -29.94
C MET A 89 -12.88 -17.02 -31.37
N ASP A 90 -12.87 -15.87 -32.04
CA ASP A 90 -12.52 -15.73 -33.46
C ASP A 90 -11.03 -15.39 -33.63
N GLU A 91 -10.56 -15.27 -34.88
CA GLU A 91 -9.17 -14.85 -35.20
C GLU A 91 -8.84 -13.45 -34.66
N CYS A 92 -9.83 -12.55 -34.61
CA CYS A 92 -9.72 -11.23 -34.02
C CYS A 92 -10.40 -11.19 -32.65
N VAL A 93 -9.74 -10.54 -31.70
CA VAL A 93 -10.26 -10.29 -30.36
C VAL A 93 -11.18 -9.06 -30.39
N LYS A 94 -12.39 -9.20 -29.86
CA LYS A 94 -13.34 -8.09 -29.67
C LYS A 94 -13.39 -7.66 -28.21
N VAL A 95 -13.26 -6.36 -27.97
CA VAL A 95 -13.33 -5.75 -26.64
C VAL A 95 -14.57 -4.86 -26.59
N CYS A 96 -15.51 -5.20 -25.73
CA CYS A 96 -16.75 -4.45 -25.54
C CYS A 96 -16.66 -3.62 -24.26
N THR A 97 -17.09 -2.37 -24.34
CA THR A 97 -17.14 -1.43 -23.21
C THR A 97 -18.58 -1.16 -22.78
N GLU A 98 -18.73 -0.68 -21.54
CA GLU A 98 -20.03 -0.41 -20.92
C GLU A 98 -20.88 0.61 -21.69
N ASP A 99 -20.24 1.56 -22.35
CA ASP A 99 -20.89 2.57 -23.19
C ASP A 99 -21.30 2.04 -24.58
N GLY A 100 -21.17 0.74 -24.82
CA GLY A 100 -21.58 0.08 -26.05
C GLY A 100 -20.57 0.16 -27.19
N CYS A 101 -19.37 0.72 -26.97
CA CYS A 101 -18.31 0.66 -27.98
C CYS A 101 -17.72 -0.75 -28.11
N GLU A 102 -17.26 -1.07 -29.32
CA GLU A 102 -16.57 -2.31 -29.63
C GLU A 102 -15.26 -2.00 -30.36
N TYR A 103 -14.19 -2.67 -29.93
CA TYR A 103 -12.86 -2.56 -30.52
C TYR A 103 -12.41 -3.94 -30.99
N SER A 104 -11.83 -4.03 -32.19
CA SER A 104 -11.28 -5.28 -32.73
C SER A 104 -9.76 -5.20 -32.87
N ALA A 105 -9.05 -6.25 -32.50
CA ALA A 105 -7.59 -6.34 -32.63
C ALA A 105 -7.13 -7.79 -32.83
N GLU A 106 -6.00 -8.00 -33.50
CA GLU A 106 -5.35 -9.32 -33.62
C GLU A 106 -4.83 -9.82 -32.26
N HIS A 107 -4.38 -8.89 -31.41
CA HIS A 107 -3.81 -9.19 -30.11
C HIS A 107 -4.22 -8.15 -29.07
N ILE A 108 -4.36 -8.61 -27.81
CA ILE A 108 -4.61 -7.73 -26.68
C ILE A 108 -3.58 -7.96 -25.57
N ILE A 109 -3.24 -6.89 -24.85
CA ILE A 109 -2.44 -6.94 -23.63
C ILE A 109 -3.33 -6.52 -22.47
N ILE A 110 -3.40 -7.35 -21.44
CA ILE A 110 -4.24 -7.11 -20.28
C ILE A 110 -3.35 -6.71 -19.10
N THR A 111 -3.52 -5.47 -18.65
CA THR A 111 -2.82 -4.91 -17.49
C THR A 111 -3.78 -4.62 -16.33
N SER A 112 -4.98 -5.20 -16.35
CA SER A 112 -5.94 -5.09 -15.25
C SER A 112 -5.35 -5.61 -13.95
N SER A 113 -5.68 -4.94 -12.84
CA SER A 113 -5.18 -5.34 -11.53
C SER A 113 -5.63 -6.76 -11.17
N VAL A 114 -4.80 -7.49 -10.42
CA VAL A 114 -5.14 -8.84 -9.94
C VAL A 114 -6.41 -8.80 -9.09
N GLY A 115 -6.60 -7.75 -8.27
CA GLY A 115 -7.82 -7.54 -7.48
C GLY A 115 -9.09 -7.48 -8.34
N TYR A 116 -9.09 -6.68 -9.41
CA TYR A 116 -10.21 -6.60 -10.34
C TYR A 116 -10.47 -7.93 -11.05
N LEU A 117 -9.39 -8.54 -11.56
CA LEU A 117 -9.45 -9.80 -12.28
C LEU A 117 -10.05 -10.90 -11.41
N LYS A 118 -9.66 -11.03 -10.14
CA LYS A 118 -10.25 -12.03 -9.23
C LYS A 118 -11.78 -11.92 -9.08
N GLN A 119 -12.34 -10.72 -9.15
CA GLN A 119 -13.77 -10.48 -8.98
C GLN A 119 -14.57 -10.62 -10.28
N ASN A 120 -13.92 -10.40 -11.42
CA ASN A 120 -14.62 -10.22 -12.71
C ASN A 120 -14.22 -11.24 -13.79
N MET A 121 -13.19 -12.06 -13.58
CA MET A 121 -12.63 -12.96 -14.61
C MET A 121 -13.67 -13.84 -15.29
N ASP A 122 -14.59 -14.39 -14.50
CA ASP A 122 -15.55 -15.38 -14.98
C ASP A 122 -16.57 -14.75 -15.95
N LYS A 123 -16.74 -13.43 -15.92
CA LYS A 123 -17.64 -12.67 -16.81
C LYS A 123 -16.90 -11.89 -17.90
N LEU A 124 -15.67 -11.47 -17.61
CA LEU A 124 -14.88 -10.62 -18.50
C LEU A 124 -14.44 -11.34 -19.78
N PHE A 125 -14.23 -12.66 -19.73
CA PHE A 125 -13.64 -13.43 -20.82
C PHE A 125 -14.65 -14.38 -21.48
N PHE A 126 -14.70 -14.33 -22.81
CA PHE A 126 -15.46 -15.26 -23.63
C PHE A 126 -14.57 -15.80 -24.76
N PRO A 127 -14.29 -17.12 -24.85
CA PRO A 127 -14.64 -18.15 -23.85
C PRO A 127 -13.99 -17.87 -22.49
N PRO A 128 -14.40 -18.57 -21.41
CA PRO A 128 -13.71 -18.46 -20.14
C PRO A 128 -12.22 -18.83 -20.25
N LEU A 129 -11.37 -18.18 -19.46
CA LEU A 129 -9.95 -18.50 -19.41
C LEU A 129 -9.73 -19.97 -18.95
N PRO A 130 -8.65 -20.63 -19.42
CA PRO A 130 -8.33 -21.99 -18.98
C PRO A 130 -8.22 -22.10 -17.45
N SER A 131 -8.69 -23.23 -16.91
CA SER A 131 -8.73 -23.49 -15.46
C SER A 131 -7.39 -23.26 -14.74
N ARG A 132 -6.27 -23.54 -15.43
CA ARG A 132 -4.91 -23.25 -14.93
C ARG A 132 -4.70 -21.76 -14.63
N LYS A 133 -5.15 -20.86 -15.52
CA LYS A 133 -5.04 -19.40 -15.31
C LYS A 133 -5.97 -18.95 -14.18
N LEU A 134 -7.22 -19.43 -14.16
CA LEU A 134 -8.18 -19.12 -13.09
C LEU A 134 -7.62 -19.49 -11.70
N LYS A 135 -7.07 -20.71 -11.57
CA LYS A 135 -6.45 -21.19 -10.32
C LYS A 135 -5.23 -20.34 -9.92
N ALA A 136 -4.39 -19.97 -10.89
CA ALA A 136 -3.24 -19.11 -10.62
C ALA A 136 -3.67 -17.75 -10.05
N PHE A 137 -4.64 -17.07 -10.69
CA PHE A 137 -5.15 -15.81 -10.16
C PHE A 137 -5.79 -15.95 -8.78
N LYS A 138 -6.56 -17.02 -8.53
CA LYS A 138 -7.16 -17.28 -7.21
C LYS A 138 -6.11 -17.51 -6.12
N SER A 139 -4.95 -18.08 -6.45
CA SER A 139 -3.86 -18.35 -5.51
C SER A 139 -2.98 -17.14 -5.15
N ILE A 140 -3.00 -16.05 -5.93
CA ILE A 140 -2.19 -14.86 -5.65
C ILE A 140 -2.83 -14.10 -4.48
N ASP A 141 -2.14 -13.92 -3.35
CA ASP A 141 -2.63 -13.03 -2.31
C ASP A 141 -2.59 -11.57 -2.79
N PHE A 142 -3.70 -10.85 -2.60
CA PHE A 142 -3.82 -9.43 -2.93
C PHE A 142 -4.35 -8.72 -1.69
N LYS A 143 -3.51 -7.88 -1.09
CA LYS A 143 -3.76 -7.21 0.19
C LYS A 143 -3.84 -5.70 0.01
N THR A 144 -4.54 -5.06 0.92
CA THR A 144 -4.68 -3.60 0.96
C THR A 144 -3.59 -2.98 1.82
N MET A 145 -3.03 -1.87 1.33
CA MET A 145 -2.14 -1.00 2.09
C MET A 145 -2.60 0.43 1.84
N ASN A 146 -2.82 1.18 2.90
CA ASN A 146 -3.32 2.55 2.79
C ASN A 146 -2.37 3.57 3.39
N LYS A 147 -2.55 4.81 2.93
CA LYS A 147 -1.82 5.98 3.35
C LYS A 147 -2.79 7.04 3.80
N VAL A 148 -2.51 7.66 4.94
CA VAL A 148 -3.22 8.86 5.39
C VAL A 148 -2.22 10.01 5.47
N TYR A 149 -2.45 11.03 4.67
CA TYR A 149 -1.69 12.28 4.68
C TYR A 149 -2.46 13.31 5.50
N LEU A 150 -1.81 13.88 6.52
CA LEU A 150 -2.32 15.00 7.29
C LEU A 150 -1.43 16.21 7.04
N GLN A 151 -2.04 17.30 6.56
CA GLN A 151 -1.37 18.60 6.54
C GLN A 151 -1.61 19.29 7.89
N VAL A 152 -0.55 19.78 8.51
CA VAL A 152 -0.58 20.44 9.82
C VAL A 152 -0.06 21.88 9.73
N ASP A 153 -0.18 22.63 10.82
CA ASP A 153 0.31 24.02 10.91
C ASP A 153 1.81 24.07 11.20
N GLU A 154 2.27 23.10 11.97
CA GLU A 154 3.62 22.97 12.47
C GLU A 154 4.58 22.56 11.35
N CYS A 155 5.75 23.21 11.30
CA CYS A 155 6.84 22.77 10.45
C CYS A 155 7.78 21.90 11.28
N LEU A 156 7.81 20.61 10.99
CA LEU A 156 8.57 19.62 11.73
C LEU A 156 9.79 19.15 10.93
N PRO A 157 10.87 18.71 11.61
CA PRO A 157 12.02 18.11 10.93
C PRO A 157 11.60 16.86 10.14
N ASP A 158 12.16 16.71 8.95
CA ASP A 158 11.95 15.51 8.14
C ASP A 158 12.42 14.26 8.90
N MET A 159 11.51 13.29 9.04
CA MET A 159 11.75 12.11 9.84
C MET A 159 10.92 10.93 9.32
N GLN A 160 11.44 9.72 9.43
CA GLN A 160 10.67 8.51 9.17
C GLN A 160 11.01 7.46 10.22
N PHE A 161 9.98 6.84 10.80
CA PHE A 161 10.16 5.79 11.79
C PHE A 161 9.05 4.74 11.70
N GLN A 162 9.39 3.55 12.19
CA GLN A 162 8.48 2.42 12.30
C GLN A 162 7.87 2.41 13.70
N LEU A 163 6.59 2.05 13.80
CA LEU A 163 5.89 1.91 15.07
C LEU A 163 5.99 0.45 15.53
N ILE A 164 6.41 0.27 16.77
CA ILE A 164 6.45 -1.05 17.42
C ILE A 164 5.55 -0.98 18.63
N TRP A 165 4.38 -1.61 18.52
CA TRP A 165 3.42 -1.71 19.59
C TRP A 165 3.84 -2.81 20.57
N THR A 166 4.15 -2.43 21.82
CA THR A 166 4.53 -3.40 22.88
C THR A 166 3.33 -4.07 23.55
N SER A 167 2.14 -3.48 23.42
CA SER A 167 0.89 -4.07 23.90
C SER A 167 -0.33 -3.37 23.29
N LYS A 168 -1.47 -4.07 23.28
CA LYS A 168 -2.78 -3.52 22.90
C LYS A 168 -3.53 -2.90 24.10
N LYS A 169 -2.88 -2.04 24.87
CA LYS A 169 -3.42 -1.49 26.13
C LYS A 169 -4.17 -0.16 25.99
N HIS A 170 -4.15 0.47 24.82
CA HIS A 170 -4.84 1.73 24.60
C HIS A 170 -6.33 1.49 24.36
N THR A 171 -7.11 1.31 25.42
CA THR A 171 -8.56 1.03 25.37
C THR A 171 -9.37 2.19 24.79
N ASN A 172 -8.81 3.40 24.78
CA ASN A 172 -9.46 4.60 24.26
C ASN A 172 -9.22 4.81 22.75
N LEU A 173 -8.43 3.94 22.11
CA LEU A 173 -8.16 3.99 20.68
C LEU A 173 -8.82 2.79 19.98
N PRO A 174 -9.30 2.95 18.73
CA PRO A 174 -9.83 1.84 17.97
C PRO A 174 -8.78 0.75 17.74
N GLU A 175 -9.21 -0.51 17.58
CA GLU A 175 -8.28 -1.62 17.40
C GLU A 175 -7.43 -1.50 16.12
N TRP A 176 -7.94 -0.84 15.09
CA TRP A 176 -7.20 -0.69 13.82
C TRP A 176 -5.92 0.15 13.95
N VAL A 177 -5.72 0.93 15.02
CA VAL A 177 -4.49 1.74 15.18
C VAL A 177 -3.23 0.88 15.30
N TYR A 178 -3.36 -0.37 15.73
CA TYR A 178 -2.24 -1.30 15.86
C TYR A 178 -1.70 -1.78 14.51
N ASP A 179 -2.43 -1.52 13.42
CA ASP A 179 -2.00 -1.77 12.03
C ASP A 179 -1.35 -0.52 11.38
N ILE A 180 -1.15 0.57 12.15
CA ILE A 180 -0.24 1.66 11.77
C ILE A 180 1.18 1.19 12.03
N PHE A 181 1.94 0.97 10.96
CA PHE A 181 3.29 0.41 11.06
C PHE A 181 4.40 1.45 10.87
N ALA A 182 4.11 2.60 10.26
CA ALA A 182 5.10 3.65 10.05
C ALA A 182 4.48 5.05 9.98
N ILE A 183 5.28 6.03 10.40
CA ILE A 183 4.99 7.46 10.24
C ILE A 183 6.17 8.10 9.54
N GLU A 184 5.86 8.96 8.57
CA GLU A 184 6.80 9.81 7.87
C GLU A 184 6.37 11.27 8.03
N ILE A 185 7.33 12.13 8.34
CA ILE A 185 7.18 13.56 8.52
C ILE A 185 7.97 14.21 7.40
N LYS A 186 7.31 15.06 6.63
CA LYS A 186 7.93 15.91 5.60
C LYS A 186 7.46 17.33 5.82
N THR A 187 8.27 18.15 6.49
CA THR A 187 7.91 19.53 6.89
C THR A 187 6.57 19.62 7.65
N ASN A 188 5.50 20.10 7.01
CA ASN A 188 4.15 20.22 7.57
C ASN A 188 3.18 19.12 7.11
N CYS A 189 3.71 17.98 6.64
CA CYS A 189 2.91 16.84 6.22
C CYS A 189 3.30 15.59 7.04
N LEU A 190 2.31 14.99 7.68
CA LEU A 190 2.42 13.69 8.32
C LEU A 190 1.84 12.62 7.40
N LEU A 191 2.55 11.54 7.17
CA LEU A 191 2.13 10.39 6.40
C LEU A 191 2.12 9.16 7.30
N PHE A 192 0.94 8.58 7.46
CA PHE A 192 0.72 7.35 8.20
C PHE A 192 0.54 6.19 7.23
N TRP A 193 1.25 5.10 7.49
CA TRP A 193 1.18 3.88 6.70
C TRP A 193 0.40 2.80 7.44
N PHE A 194 -0.57 2.22 6.76
CA PHE A 194 -1.47 1.20 7.27
C PHE A 194 -1.32 -0.07 6.46
N ASP A 195 -1.23 -1.21 7.14
CA ASP A 195 -1.36 -2.52 6.55
C ASP A 195 -2.49 -3.33 7.23
N GLY A 196 -2.48 -4.65 7.07
CA GLY A 196 -3.39 -5.52 7.82
C GLY A 196 -4.87 -5.25 7.56
N LYS A 197 -5.70 -5.49 8.58
CA LYS A 197 -7.15 -5.26 8.50
C LYS A 197 -7.47 -3.79 8.71
N GLY A 198 -6.65 -3.07 9.47
CA GLY A 198 -6.77 -1.65 9.71
C GLY A 198 -6.74 -0.85 8.42
N ALA A 199 -5.88 -1.21 7.47
CA ALA A 199 -5.87 -0.60 6.14
C ALA A 199 -7.26 -0.65 5.47
N GLU A 200 -7.99 -1.76 5.55
CA GLU A 200 -9.33 -1.88 4.96
C GLU A 200 -10.39 -1.12 5.77
N ILE A 201 -10.29 -1.16 7.11
CA ILE A 201 -11.26 -0.50 8.00
C ILE A 201 -11.23 1.02 7.82
N ILE A 202 -10.04 1.62 7.73
CA ILE A 202 -9.91 3.07 7.63
C ILE A 202 -10.49 3.66 6.33
N GLU A 203 -10.74 2.84 5.31
CA GLU A 203 -11.41 3.31 4.09
C GLU A 203 -12.86 3.75 4.35
N ASN A 204 -13.48 3.26 5.43
CA ASN A 204 -14.83 3.61 5.83
C ASN A 204 -14.87 4.56 7.03
N GLU A 205 -13.72 4.91 7.60
CA GLU A 205 -13.63 5.84 8.73
C GLU A 205 -13.91 7.29 8.29
N PRO A 206 -14.72 8.05 9.03
CA PRO A 206 -14.93 9.46 8.77
C PRO A 206 -13.61 10.24 8.86
N ALA A 207 -13.37 11.11 7.87
CA ALA A 207 -12.09 11.82 7.73
C ALA A 207 -11.68 12.61 9.00
N ALA A 208 -12.64 13.25 9.68
CA ALA A 208 -12.37 13.99 10.92
C ALA A 208 -11.93 13.08 12.08
N SER A 209 -12.60 11.93 12.25
CA SER A 209 -12.26 10.92 13.26
C SER A 209 -10.88 10.33 12.97
N LEU A 210 -10.65 9.91 11.72
CA LEU A 210 -9.39 9.34 11.26
C LEU A 210 -8.21 10.30 11.49
N ALA A 211 -8.37 11.58 11.15
CA ALA A 211 -7.36 12.61 11.39
C ALA A 211 -7.05 12.75 12.89
N SER A 212 -8.08 12.89 13.73
CA SER A 212 -7.90 13.03 15.18
C SER A 212 -7.20 11.83 15.80
N ILE A 213 -7.59 10.61 15.41
CA ILE A 213 -6.99 9.38 15.94
C ILE A 213 -5.53 9.24 15.48
N CYS A 214 -5.23 9.55 14.23
CA CYS A 214 -3.85 9.55 13.74
C CYS A 214 -2.96 10.55 14.51
N LEU A 215 -3.47 11.75 14.81
CA LEU A 215 -2.75 12.72 15.65
C LEU A 215 -2.56 12.22 17.09
N ASN A 216 -3.58 11.58 17.68
CA ASN A 216 -3.42 10.95 19.00
C ASN A 216 -2.33 9.86 18.97
N VAL A 217 -2.28 9.04 17.93
CA VAL A 217 -1.22 8.04 17.75
C VAL A 217 0.15 8.72 17.57
N PHE A 218 0.23 9.81 16.81
CA PHE A 218 1.47 10.57 16.65
C PHE A 218 2.02 11.06 18.00
N GLU A 219 1.18 11.65 18.85
CA GLU A 219 1.56 12.16 20.17
C GLU A 219 2.02 11.04 21.14
N LEU A 220 1.60 9.78 20.93
CA LEU A 220 2.10 8.65 21.71
C LEU A 220 3.59 8.36 21.43
N PHE A 221 4.04 8.56 20.19
CA PHE A 221 5.41 8.23 19.76
C PHE A 221 6.32 9.47 19.71
N VAL A 222 5.75 10.67 19.58
CA VAL A 222 6.49 11.95 19.49
C VAL A 222 6.04 12.87 20.63
N LYS A 223 6.60 12.68 21.83
CA LYS A 223 6.11 13.31 23.07
C LYS A 223 6.25 14.83 23.14
N ASP A 224 7.25 15.39 22.48
CA ASP A 224 7.58 16.82 22.57
C ASP A 224 6.84 17.68 21.53
N VAL A 225 5.99 17.05 20.71
CA VAL A 225 5.25 17.74 19.64
C VAL A 225 3.77 17.48 19.82
N LYS A 226 3.01 18.55 20.05
CA LYS A 226 1.55 18.51 20.16
C LYS A 226 0.93 19.19 18.96
N ILE A 227 0.05 18.48 18.26
CA ILE A 227 -0.59 18.99 17.03
C ILE A 227 -2.08 19.04 17.27
N SER A 228 -2.61 20.27 17.39
CA SER A 228 -4.00 20.46 17.81
C SER A 228 -5.03 19.96 16.78
N LYS A 229 -4.75 20.12 15.48
CA LYS A 229 -5.65 19.70 14.40
C LYS A 229 -4.92 19.56 13.07
N ALA A 230 -5.44 18.69 12.22
CA ALA A 230 -5.06 18.64 10.81
C ALA A 230 -5.83 19.72 10.04
N LYS A 231 -5.14 20.47 9.18
CA LYS A 231 -5.74 21.40 8.21
C LYS A 231 -6.43 20.67 7.07
N ARG A 232 -5.82 19.58 6.61
CA ARG A 232 -6.31 18.76 5.50
C ARG A 232 -5.96 17.30 5.75
N ILE A 233 -6.80 16.42 5.23
CA ILE A 233 -6.59 14.98 5.23
C ILE A 233 -6.79 14.44 3.82
N ILE A 234 -5.90 13.57 3.39
CA ILE A 234 -6.07 12.72 2.20
C ILE A 234 -5.81 11.29 2.65
N ALA A 235 -6.83 10.45 2.60
CA ALA A 235 -6.71 9.02 2.87
C ALA A 235 -6.93 8.25 1.57
N SER A 236 -6.03 7.32 1.25
CA SER A 236 -6.25 6.41 0.13
C SER A 236 -7.34 5.38 0.46
N LYS A 237 -8.05 4.95 -0.58
CA LYS A 237 -9.00 3.83 -0.53
C LYS A 237 -8.75 2.98 -1.77
N TRP A 238 -8.23 1.77 -1.59
CA TRP A 238 -7.80 0.88 -2.67
C TRP A 238 -8.68 -0.36 -2.80
N LYS A 239 -9.55 -0.65 -1.82
CA LYS A 239 -10.41 -1.83 -1.84
C LYS A 239 -11.72 -1.59 -2.57
#